data_AF-X1QTT5-F1
#
_entry.id   AF-X1QTT5-F1
#
_cell.length_a   1.000
_cell.length_b   1.000
_cell.length_c   1.000
_cell.angle_alpha   90.00
_cell.angle_beta   90.00
_cell.angle_gamma   90.00
#
_symmetry.space_group_name_H-M   'P 1'
#
loop_
_entity.id
_entity.type
_entity.pdbx_description
1 polymer ?
#
loop_
_entity_poly.entity_id
_entity_poly.type
_entity_poly.pdbx_seq_one_letter_code
_entity_poly.pdbx_strand_id
1 'polypeptide(L)'
;GETEYFDGKLIVCNFDEWFGSEDYRKKVSSQLGLEHSDKGVNNIIRTVGSSFDGMRFSKEAQKMKVLDRWEHFKDDSDFLGILKNDELIEKTKLLFDVDLKEILNV
;
A
#
# COMPACT_ATOMS: atom_id res chain seq x y z
N GLY A 1 5.76 5.65 9.85
CA GLY A 1 5.69 6.76 10.81
C GLY A 1 5.80 6.16 12.19
N GLU A 2 6.72 6.67 12.99
CA GLU A 2 6.86 6.26 14.38
C GLU A 2 6.09 7.24 15.24
N THR A 3 5.39 6.73 16.23
CA THR A 3 4.66 7.55 17.18
C THR A 3 4.74 6.91 18.55
N GLU A 4 5.04 7.72 19.55
CA GLU A 4 5.05 7.30 20.95
C GLU A 4 3.63 7.33 21.55
N TYR A 5 2.64 7.81 20.80
CA TYR A 5 1.27 7.99 21.28
C TYR A 5 0.36 6.78 21.02
N PHE A 6 0.89 5.69 20.45
CA PHE A 6 0.12 4.49 20.13
C PHE A 6 0.66 3.27 20.88
N ASP A 7 0.03 2.97 22.02
CA ASP A 7 0.35 1.79 22.85
C ASP A 7 -0.32 0.50 22.34
N GLY A 8 -0.96 0.57 21.17
CA GLY A 8 -1.68 -0.55 20.57
C GLY A 8 -0.81 -1.47 19.72
N LYS A 9 -1.39 -2.59 19.29
CA LYS A 9 -0.76 -3.49 18.31
C LYS A 9 -0.67 -2.79 16.95
N LEU A 10 0.55 -2.58 16.46
CA LEU A 10 0.78 -2.17 15.08
C LEU A 10 0.47 -3.32 14.12
N ILE A 11 -0.32 -3.03 13.09
CA ILE A 11 -0.59 -3.97 11.99
C ILE A 11 -0.05 -3.34 10.72
N VAL A 12 1.03 -3.92 10.20
CA VAL A 12 1.60 -3.51 8.92
C VAL A 12 0.73 -4.07 7.80
N CYS A 13 0.31 -3.20 6.89
CA CYS A 13 -0.51 -3.56 5.74
C CYS A 13 0.32 -3.38 4.46
N ASN A 14 0.57 -4.47 3.75
CA ASN A 14 1.09 -4.41 2.38
C ASN A 14 -0.07 -4.06 1.45
N PHE A 15 0.03 -2.93 0.75
CA PHE A 15 -1.05 -2.42 -0.09
C PHE A 15 -1.34 -3.34 -1.28
N ASP A 16 -0.31 -3.90 -1.91
CA ASP A 16 -0.45 -4.75 -3.10
C ASP A 16 -1.20 -6.04 -2.76
N GLU A 17 -0.82 -6.68 -1.66
CA GLU A 17 -1.53 -7.84 -1.11
C GLU A 17 -2.95 -7.48 -0.66
N TRP A 18 -3.13 -6.35 0.02
CA TRP A 18 -4.46 -5.88 0.43
C TRP A 18 -5.37 -5.64 -0.77
N PHE A 19 -4.84 -5.07 -1.85
CA PHE A 19 -5.58 -4.83 -3.08
C PHE A 19 -5.87 -6.17 -3.78
N GLY A 20 -4.85 -6.99 -4.05
CA GLY A 20 -4.95 -8.18 -4.89
C GLY A 20 -5.54 -9.43 -4.22
N SER A 21 -5.50 -9.54 -2.89
CA SER A 21 -5.81 -10.78 -2.16
C SER A 21 -6.94 -10.62 -1.14
N GLU A 22 -8.06 -11.29 -1.40
CA GLU A 22 -9.16 -11.41 -0.43
C GLU A 22 -8.70 -12.09 0.86
N ASP A 23 -7.87 -13.13 0.75
CA ASP A 23 -7.36 -13.86 1.91
C ASP A 23 -6.45 -12.98 2.76
N TYR A 24 -5.66 -12.10 2.14
CA TYR A 24 -4.89 -11.10 2.87
C TYR A 24 -5.81 -10.11 3.60
N ARG A 25 -6.88 -9.63 2.95
CA ARG A 25 -7.86 -8.76 3.62
C ARG A 25 -8.55 -9.44 4.79
N LYS A 26 -8.91 -10.73 4.67
CA LYS A 26 -9.45 -11.53 5.79
C LYS A 26 -8.46 -11.62 6.95
N LYS A 27 -7.18 -11.87 6.65
CA LYS A 27 -6.10 -11.90 7.65
C LYS A 27 -5.98 -10.57 8.38
N VAL A 28 -6.01 -9.44 7.66
CA VAL A 28 -5.97 -8.11 8.26
C VAL A 28 -7.19 -7.85 9.16
N SER A 29 -8.40 -8.16 8.70
CA SER A 29 -9.62 -8.05 9.52
C SER A 29 -9.52 -8.88 10.80
N SER A 30 -9.05 -10.13 10.70
CA SER A 30 -8.84 -11.00 11.85
C SER A 30 -7.81 -10.45 12.84
N GLN A 31 -6.69 -9.89 12.36
CA GLN A 31 -5.67 -9.28 13.21
C GLN A 31 -6.18 -8.05 13.98
N LEU A 32 -7.14 -7.33 13.40
CA LEU A 32 -7.85 -6.20 13.99
C LEU A 32 -9.01 -6.61 14.91
N GLY A 33 -9.37 -7.90 14.98
CA GLY A 33 -10.55 -8.37 15.71
C GLY A 33 -11.87 -7.92 15.07
N LEU A 34 -11.88 -7.68 13.76
CA LEU A 34 -13.06 -7.25 13.00
C LEU A 34 -13.60 -8.41 12.15
N GLU A 35 -14.93 -8.41 11.95
CA GLU A 35 -15.52 -9.24 10.91
C GLU A 35 -15.09 -8.75 9.53
N HIS A 36 -14.67 -9.69 8.68
CA HIS A 36 -14.28 -9.37 7.31
C HIS A 36 -15.50 -8.98 6.46
N SER A 37 -15.35 -7.95 5.62
CA SER A 37 -16.35 -7.56 4.64
C SER A 37 -15.73 -6.77 3.48
N ASP A 38 -15.88 -7.31 2.27
CA ASP A 38 -15.46 -6.65 1.03
C ASP A 38 -16.58 -5.88 0.33
N LYS A 39 -17.71 -5.64 1.00
CA LYS A 39 -18.85 -4.86 0.44
C LYS A 39 -18.43 -3.49 -0.14
N GLY A 40 -17.36 -2.91 0.40
CA GLY A 40 -16.80 -1.63 -0.04
C GLY A 40 -15.66 -1.70 -1.05
N VAL A 41 -15.07 -2.87 -1.32
CA VAL A 41 -13.76 -3.00 -1.99
C VAL A 41 -13.73 -2.42 -3.42
N ASN A 42 -14.89 -2.43 -4.09
CA ASN A 42 -15.06 -1.93 -5.45
C ASN A 42 -15.68 -0.53 -5.53
N ASN A 43 -16.02 0.08 -4.39
CA ASN A 43 -16.74 1.34 -4.35
C ASN A 43 -15.77 2.52 -4.22
N ILE A 44 -15.94 3.52 -5.08
CA ILE A 44 -15.27 4.81 -4.94
C ILE A 44 -16.22 5.73 -4.17
N ILE A 45 -15.76 6.27 -3.05
CA ILE A 45 -16.54 7.25 -2.28
C ILE A 45 -16.50 8.59 -3.03
N ARG A 46 -17.69 9.15 -3.31
CA ARG A 46 -17.89 10.35 -4.15
C ARG A 46 -17.39 11.65 -3.52
N THR A 47 -17.01 11.62 -2.24
CA THR A 47 -16.66 12.81 -1.46
C THR A 47 -15.16 12.86 -1.18
N VAL A 48 -14.51 13.95 -1.61
CA VAL A 48 -13.20 14.50 -1.18
C VAL A 48 -11.89 13.78 -1.52
N GLY A 49 -11.86 12.86 -2.49
CA GLY A 49 -10.59 12.29 -2.98
C GLY A 49 -10.04 12.97 -4.24
N SER A 50 -8.72 13.18 -4.32
CA SER A 50 -7.97 13.43 -5.57
C SER A 50 -7.91 12.15 -6.42
N SER A 51 -9.07 11.55 -6.72
CA SER A 51 -9.14 10.41 -7.63
C SER A 51 -8.70 10.89 -9.01
N PHE A 52 -7.50 10.48 -9.41
CA PHE A 52 -6.90 10.83 -10.71
C PHE A 52 -7.82 10.45 -11.90
N ASP A 53 -8.70 9.46 -11.71
CA ASP A 53 -9.67 8.98 -12.69
C ASP A 53 -11.13 9.35 -12.35
N GLY A 54 -11.35 10.21 -11.34
CA GLY A 54 -12.68 10.58 -10.87
C GLY A 54 -13.54 9.37 -10.48
N MET A 55 -14.71 9.24 -11.10
CA MET A 55 -15.67 8.14 -10.88
C MET A 55 -15.62 7.05 -11.96
N ARG A 56 -14.61 7.07 -12.86
CA ARG A 56 -14.53 6.18 -14.03
C ARG A 56 -14.65 4.70 -13.69
N PHE A 57 -14.12 4.30 -12.53
CA PHE A 57 -14.13 2.92 -12.05
C PHE A 57 -15.10 2.72 -10.88
N SER A 58 -16.19 3.50 -10.81
CA SER A 58 -17.21 3.28 -9.78
C SER A 58 -17.77 1.87 -9.89
N LYS A 59 -17.80 1.13 -8.76
CA LYS A 59 -18.16 -0.29 -8.67
C LYS A 59 -17.15 -1.25 -9.31
N GLU A 60 -16.02 -0.75 -9.81
CA GLU A 60 -14.97 -1.53 -10.45
C GLU A 60 -13.57 -1.06 -10.01
N ALA A 61 -13.44 -0.56 -8.77
CA ALA A 61 -12.17 0.01 -8.29
C ALA A 61 -11.00 -0.98 -8.38
N GLN A 62 -11.26 -2.28 -8.23
CA GLN A 62 -10.25 -3.35 -8.38
C GLN A 62 -9.75 -3.52 -9.83
N LYS A 63 -10.41 -2.94 -10.83
CA LYS A 63 -9.93 -2.92 -12.22
C LYS A 63 -8.94 -1.78 -12.50
N MET A 64 -8.72 -0.88 -11.54
CA MET A 64 -7.70 0.14 -11.67
C MET A 64 -6.32 -0.51 -11.63
N LYS A 65 -5.43 -0.11 -12.55
CA LYS A 65 -4.03 -0.54 -12.57
C LYS A 65 -3.19 0.24 -11.54
N VAL A 66 -3.62 0.26 -10.29
CA VAL A 66 -2.95 1.07 -9.25
C VAL A 66 -1.59 0.50 -8.84
N LEU A 67 -1.41 -0.82 -8.97
CA LEU A 67 -0.17 -1.52 -8.65
C LEU A 67 0.92 -1.31 -9.71
N ASP A 68 0.53 -0.92 -10.93
CA ASP A 68 1.48 -0.72 -12.04
C ASP A 68 1.92 0.75 -12.17
N ARG A 69 1.44 1.65 -11.30
CA ARG A 69 1.69 3.10 -11.43
C ARG A 69 3.16 3.49 -11.28
N TRP A 70 3.94 2.69 -10.55
CA TRP A 70 5.38 2.92 -10.38
C TRP A 70 6.12 2.83 -11.73
N GLU A 71 5.59 2.11 -12.72
CA GLU A 71 6.24 1.96 -14.04
C GLU A 71 6.41 3.30 -14.75
N HIS A 72 5.54 4.28 -14.47
CA HIS A 72 5.68 5.64 -15.01
C HIS A 72 6.94 6.37 -14.53
N PHE A 73 7.53 5.93 -13.43
CA PHE A 73 8.69 6.54 -12.78
C PHE A 73 9.94 5.68 -12.88
N LYS A 74 9.89 4.53 -13.57
CA LYS A 74 11.01 3.57 -13.62
C LYS A 74 12.31 4.17 -14.18
N ASP A 75 12.19 5.21 -15.03
CA ASP A 75 13.30 5.92 -15.67
C ASP A 75 13.49 7.34 -15.08
N ASP A 76 12.73 7.71 -14.04
CA ASP A 76 12.79 9.02 -13.39
C ASP A 76 13.93 9.04 -12.35
N SER A 77 14.91 9.90 -12.55
CA SER A 77 16.10 9.95 -11.69
C SER A 77 15.81 10.38 -10.27
N ASP A 78 14.82 11.24 -10.05
CA ASP A 78 14.46 11.74 -8.73
C ASP A 78 13.74 10.64 -7.94
N PHE A 79 12.83 9.92 -8.59
CA PHE A 79 12.18 8.75 -8.02
C PHE A 79 13.18 7.64 -7.65
N LEU A 80 14.10 7.30 -8.56
CA LEU A 80 15.15 6.31 -8.30
C LEU A 80 16.12 6.79 -7.20
N GLY A 81 16.36 8.10 -7.09
CA GLY A 81 17.15 8.71 -6.03
C GLY A 81 16.54 8.49 -4.65
N ILE A 82 15.21 8.59 -4.52
CA ILE A 82 14.48 8.36 -3.26
C ILE A 82 14.69 6.93 -2.75
N LEU A 83 14.79 5.94 -3.63
CA LEU A 83 14.98 4.53 -3.26
C LEU A 83 16.32 4.26 -2.55
N LYS A 84 17.28 5.16 -2.66
CA LYS A 84 18.60 5.06 -2.00
C LYS A 84 18.63 5.75 -0.63
N ASN A 85 17.52 6.32 -0.18
CA ASN A 85 17.44 6.96 1.11
C ASN A 85 17.53 5.92 2.24
N ASP A 86 18.48 6.10 3.16
CA ASP A 86 18.74 5.15 4.24
C ASP A 86 17.51 4.93 5.15
N GLU A 87 16.79 6.00 5.48
CA GLU A 87 15.57 5.90 6.31
C GLU A 87 14.53 5.02 5.59
N LEU A 88 14.30 5.23 4.29
CA LEU A 88 13.37 4.41 3.51
C LEU A 88 13.78 2.94 3.52
N ILE A 89 15.06 2.65 3.32
CA ILE A 89 15.60 1.28 3.33
C ILE A 89 15.38 0.62 4.68
N GLU A 90 15.76 1.29 5.77
CA GLU A 90 15.63 0.78 7.13
C GLU A 90 14.17 0.53 7.50
N LYS A 91 13.27 1.49 7.22
CA LYS A 91 11.84 1.33 7.50
C LYS A 91 11.23 0.21 6.66
N THR A 92 11.65 0.06 5.40
CA THR A 92 11.15 -1.04 4.54
C THR A 92 11.54 -2.39 5.10
N LYS A 93 12.80 -2.56 5.52
CA LYS A 93 13.25 -3.80 6.16
C LYS A 93 12.51 -4.06 7.47
N LEU A 94 12.34 -3.05 8.31
CA LEU A 94 11.63 -3.17 9.59
C LEU A 94 10.16 -3.57 9.42
N LEU A 95 9.45 -2.94 8.48
CA LEU A 95 8.00 -3.11 8.33
C LEU A 95 7.64 -4.34 7.48
N PHE A 96 8.42 -4.64 6.44
CA PHE A 96 8.07 -5.65 5.44
C PHE A 96 9.09 -6.79 5.31
N ASP A 97 10.19 -6.77 6.08
CA ASP A 97 11.30 -7.72 5.99
C ASP A 97 11.97 -7.78 4.60
N VAL A 98 11.80 -6.73 3.79
CA VAL A 98 12.41 -6.59 2.47
C VAL A 98 13.74 -5.86 2.57
N ASP A 99 14.81 -6.46 2.05
CA ASP A 99 16.11 -5.80 1.95
C ASP A 99 16.26 -5.07 0.61
N LEU A 100 16.02 -3.76 0.63
CA LEU A 100 16.14 -2.93 -0.56
C LEU A 100 17.59 -2.80 -1.06
N LYS A 101 18.60 -2.97 -0.20
CA LYS A 101 20.00 -2.92 -0.64
C LYS A 101 20.33 -4.10 -1.54
N GLU A 102 19.84 -5.29 -1.19
CA GLU A 102 19.95 -6.49 -2.01
C GLU A 102 19.24 -6.31 -3.37
N ILE A 103 18.02 -5.75 -3.37
CA ILE A 103 17.23 -5.56 -4.59
C ILE A 103 17.84 -4.51 -5.52
N LEU A 104 18.31 -3.39 -4.96
CA LEU A 104 18.81 -2.24 -5.71
C LEU A 104 20.30 -2.36 -6.06
N ASN A 105 21.00 -3.38 -5.54
CA ASN A 105 22.45 -3.54 -5.66
C ASN A 105 23.24 -2.31 -5.17
N VAL A 106 22.83 -1.74 -4.04
CA VAL A 106 23.46 -0.56 -3.41
C VAL A 106 23.90 -0.83 -1.98
#